data_AF-A0A382GFX0-F1
#
_entry.id   AF-A0A382GFX0-F1
#
_cell.length_a   1.000
_cell.length_b   1.000
_cell.length_c   1.000
_cell.angle_alpha   90.00
_cell.angle_beta   90.00
_cell.angle_gamma   90.00
#
_symmetry.space_group_name_H-M   'P 1'
#
loop_
_entity.id
_entity.type
_entity.pdbx_description
1 polymer ?
#
loop_
_entity_poly.entity_id
_entity_poly.type
_entity_poly.pdbx_seq_one_letter_code
_entity_poly.pdbx_strand_id
1 'polypeptide(L)'
;MNSKWCVCLAAVLVLAKWLMQLWLNRLNRRHVQLHADSVPVAFRETMDEATYTKSVNYALAQNAFSAFSTSWHFVLLVVVLFSGVLPWFLGCYSSQLGGDLWAMAGFLLLVPMILSLFSLPLDWYGQFRLEESFGFNTSAQTTWWMDRAKGVLISLILGWPMIALVLWLFEWATEWWWLWAWGSLMVFQLLMVILAPKIIMPFFNKFTPLPDGAL
;
A
#
# COMPACT_ATOMS: atom_id res chain seq x y z
N MET A 1 -1.89 -13.37 -30.09
CA MET A 1 -2.25 -11.99 -29.68
C MET A 1 -0.95 -11.26 -29.34
N ASN A 2 -0.58 -10.22 -30.10
CA ASN A 2 0.79 -9.67 -30.06
C ASN A 2 1.11 -9.05 -28.69
N SER A 3 2.04 -9.67 -27.94
CA SER A 3 2.52 -9.23 -26.63
C SER A 3 2.82 -7.72 -26.56
N LYS A 4 3.35 -7.13 -27.65
CA LYS A 4 3.62 -5.69 -27.77
C LYS A 4 2.37 -4.81 -27.65
N TRP A 5 1.23 -5.26 -28.17
CA TRP A 5 -0.03 -4.50 -28.14
C TRP A 5 -0.61 -4.45 -26.73
N CYS A 6 -0.53 -5.56 -25.99
CA CYS A 6 -0.93 -5.63 -24.58
C CYS A 6 -0.09 -4.71 -23.71
N VAL A 7 1.23 -4.66 -23.94
CA VAL A 7 2.15 -3.76 -23.20
C VAL A 7 1.85 -2.30 -23.52
N CYS A 8 1.64 -1.94 -24.79
CA CYS A 8 1.27 -0.58 -25.17
C CYS A 8 -0.08 -0.15 -24.55
N LEU A 9 -1.10 -1.02 -24.59
CA LEU A 9 -2.39 -0.74 -23.99
C LEU A 9 -2.30 -0.56 -22.47
N ALA A 10 -1.57 -1.44 -21.78
CA ALA A 10 -1.33 -1.32 -20.35
C ALA A 10 -0.61 -0.01 -20.00
N ALA A 11 0.42 0.37 -20.78
CA ALA A 11 1.13 1.62 -20.58
C ALA A 11 0.22 2.84 -20.77
N VAL A 12 -0.64 2.84 -21.79
CA VAL A 12 -1.62 3.92 -22.03
C VAL A 12 -2.62 4.02 -20.88
N LEU A 13 -3.14 2.90 -20.38
CA LEU A 13 -4.08 2.89 -19.24
C LEU A 13 -3.42 3.40 -17.95
N VAL A 14 -2.18 3.00 -17.68
CA VAL A 14 -1.42 3.44 -16.51
C VAL A 14 -1.10 4.93 -16.61
N LEU A 15 -0.75 5.44 -17.80
CA LEU A 15 -0.58 6.87 -18.08
C LEU A 15 -1.89 7.64 -17.89
N ALA A 16 -3.01 7.15 -18.43
CA ALA A 16 -4.31 7.80 -18.31
C ALA A 16 -4.75 7.90 -16.84
N LYS A 17 -4.60 6.81 -16.07
CA LYS A 17 -4.86 6.80 -14.62
C LYS A 17 -4.02 7.85 -13.89
N TRP A 18 -2.73 7.91 -14.18
CA TRP A 18 -1.81 8.87 -13.54
C TRP A 18 -2.17 10.32 -13.87
N LEU A 19 -2.46 10.63 -15.13
CA LEU A 19 -2.90 11.96 -15.55
C LEU A 19 -4.22 12.35 -14.87
N MET A 20 -5.17 11.42 -14.76
CA MET A 20 -6.44 11.65 -14.09
C MET A 20 -6.25 11.95 -12.60
N GLN A 21 -5.37 11.21 -11.92
CA GLN A 21 -5.03 11.46 -10.51
C GLN A 21 -4.37 12.82 -10.30
N LEU A 22 -3.43 13.20 -11.17
CA LEU A 22 -2.81 14.54 -11.12
C LEU A 22 -3.84 15.65 -11.36
N TRP A 23 -4.79 15.43 -12.27
CA TRP A 23 -5.85 16.38 -12.55
C TRP A 23 -6.80 16.54 -11.35
N LEU A 24 -7.23 15.43 -10.74
CA LEU A 24 -8.02 15.44 -9.50
C LEU A 24 -7.31 16.15 -8.36
N ASN A 25 -6.02 15.86 -8.13
CA ASN A 25 -5.22 16.54 -7.11
C ASN A 25 -5.10 18.05 -7.38
N ARG A 26 -4.98 18.46 -8.64
CA ARG A 26 -4.99 19.89 -9.02
C ARG A 26 -6.35 20.54 -8.76
N LEU A 27 -7.45 19.87 -9.10
CA LEU A 27 -8.80 20.38 -8.85
C LEU A 27 -9.05 20.52 -7.35
N ASN A 28 -8.70 19.50 -6.56
CA ASN A 28 -8.83 19.52 -5.11
C ASN A 28 -8.01 20.65 -4.50
N ARG A 29 -6.74 20.80 -4.91
CA ARG A 29 -5.88 21.90 -4.45
C ARG A 29 -6.44 23.27 -4.78
N ARG A 30 -6.96 23.46 -6.00
CA ARG A 30 -7.61 24.73 -6.40
C ARG A 30 -8.84 25.02 -5.54
N HIS A 31 -9.67 24.01 -5.28
CA HIS A 31 -10.87 24.19 -4.47
C HIS A 31 -10.52 24.56 -3.02
N VAL A 32 -9.52 23.90 -2.44
CA VAL A 32 -9.01 24.20 -1.08
C VAL A 32 -8.41 25.62 -1.02
N GLN A 33 -7.66 26.04 -2.04
CA GLN A 33 -7.11 27.40 -2.11
C GLN A 33 -8.19 28.48 -2.25
N LEU A 34 -9.23 28.21 -3.04
CA LEU A 34 -10.33 29.16 -3.26
C LEU A 34 -11.20 29.35 -2.01
N HIS A 35 -11.26 28.38 -1.12
CA HIS A 35 -12.02 28.45 0.13
C HIS A 35 -11.12 28.63 1.36
N ALA A 36 -9.82 28.86 1.17
CA ALA A 36 -8.83 28.97 2.24
C ALA A 36 -9.09 30.16 3.18
N ASP A 37 -9.65 31.25 2.65
CA ASP A 37 -9.80 32.51 3.37
C ASP A 37 -11.16 32.67 4.07
N SER A 38 -12.08 31.69 3.96
CA SER A 38 -13.39 31.80 4.60
C SER A 38 -13.82 30.50 5.26
N VAL A 39 -13.91 30.51 6.60
CA VAL A 39 -14.59 29.44 7.35
C VAL A 39 -16.04 29.36 6.84
N PRO A 40 -16.48 28.21 6.28
CA PRO A 40 -17.84 28.04 5.83
C PRO A 40 -18.80 28.32 6.98
N VAL A 41 -19.93 28.97 6.71
CA VAL A 41 -20.88 29.43 7.74
C VAL A 41 -21.29 28.30 8.70
N ALA A 42 -21.37 27.07 8.20
CA ALA A 42 -21.70 25.86 8.97
C ALA A 42 -20.66 25.45 10.04
N PHE A 43 -19.40 25.88 9.94
CA PHE A 43 -18.30 25.47 10.84
C PHE A 43 -17.81 26.57 11.78
N ARG A 44 -18.34 27.80 11.67
CA ARG A 44 -17.90 28.94 12.51
C ARG A 44 -18.18 28.76 14.00
N GLU A 45 -19.20 27.98 14.36
CA GLU A 45 -19.54 27.72 15.76
C GLU A 45 -18.69 26.60 16.39
N THR A 46 -18.03 25.77 15.58
CA THR A 46 -17.31 24.56 16.04
C THR A 46 -15.80 24.61 15.79
N MET A 47 -15.32 25.48 14.91
CA MET A 47 -13.91 25.63 14.58
C MET A 47 -13.46 27.08 14.74
N ASP A 48 -12.36 27.27 15.46
CA ASP A 48 -11.64 28.53 15.48
C ASP A 48 -10.91 28.74 14.14
N GLU A 49 -10.60 30.00 13.85
CA GLU A 49 -9.93 30.42 12.62
C GLU A 49 -8.50 29.84 12.52
N ALA A 50 -7.83 29.66 13.67
CA ALA A 50 -6.49 29.09 13.74
C ALA A 50 -6.47 27.58 13.40
N THR A 51 -7.43 26.78 13.89
CA THR A 51 -7.54 25.36 13.52
C THR A 51 -7.99 25.20 12.08
N TYR A 52 -8.88 26.07 11.58
CA TYR A 52 -9.25 26.06 10.18
C TYR A 52 -8.04 26.30 9.26
N THR A 53 -7.26 27.35 9.53
CA THR A 53 -6.04 27.67 8.78
C THR A 53 -5.02 26.52 8.84
N LYS A 54 -4.85 25.89 10.01
CA LYS A 54 -4.00 24.71 10.16
C LYS A 54 -4.48 23.52 9.32
N SER A 55 -5.79 23.29 9.25
CA SER A 55 -6.40 22.20 8.45
C SER A 55 -6.23 22.42 6.95
N VAL A 56 -6.37 23.66 6.47
CA VAL A 56 -6.14 24.04 5.07
C VAL A 56 -4.67 23.84 4.71
N ASN A 57 -3.74 24.32 5.55
CA ASN A 57 -2.31 24.14 5.33
C ASN A 57 -1.90 22.67 5.31
N TYR A 58 -2.48 21.86 6.21
CA TYR A 58 -2.29 20.41 6.20
C TYR A 58 -2.80 19.79 4.91
N ALA A 59 -4.03 20.12 4.49
CA ALA A 59 -4.61 19.59 3.26
C ALA A 59 -3.76 19.93 2.02
N LEU A 60 -3.20 21.15 1.94
CA LEU A 60 -2.32 21.54 0.84
C LEU A 60 -0.99 20.79 0.85
N ALA A 61 -0.36 20.65 2.03
CA ALA A 61 0.90 19.93 2.18
C ALA A 61 0.73 18.42 1.91
N GLN A 62 -0.34 17.81 2.42
CA GLN A 62 -0.71 16.42 2.17
C GLN A 62 -1.00 16.17 0.69
N ASN A 63 -1.73 17.06 0.01
CA ASN A 63 -1.98 16.93 -1.42
C ASN A 63 -0.69 17.01 -2.25
N ALA A 64 0.23 17.93 -1.91
CA ALA A 64 1.51 18.06 -2.59
C ALA A 64 2.38 16.81 -2.42
N PHE A 65 2.46 16.29 -1.19
CA PHE A 65 3.18 15.06 -0.89
C PHE A 65 2.55 13.85 -1.60
N SER A 66 1.22 13.73 -1.58
CA SER A 66 0.49 12.66 -2.27
C SER A 66 0.73 12.67 -3.78
N ALA A 67 0.76 13.85 -4.41
CA ALA A 67 1.07 13.98 -5.84
C ALA A 67 2.52 13.54 -6.15
N PHE A 68 3.48 13.88 -5.29
CA PHE A 68 4.87 13.42 -5.43
C PHE A 68 4.99 11.90 -5.26
N SER A 69 4.41 11.34 -4.20
CA SER A 69 4.39 9.90 -3.94
C SER A 69 3.75 9.12 -5.10
N THR A 70 2.59 9.57 -5.58
CA THR A 70 1.92 8.97 -6.75
C THR A 70 2.81 8.98 -8.00
N SER A 71 3.52 10.09 -8.22
CA SER A 71 4.45 10.21 -9.35
C SER A 71 5.66 9.30 -9.21
N TRP A 72 6.22 9.17 -8.00
CA TRP A 72 7.30 8.23 -7.71
C TRP A 72 6.89 6.78 -7.98
N HIS A 73 5.72 6.35 -7.47
CA HIS A 73 5.20 5.00 -7.73
C HIS A 73 4.97 4.74 -9.22
N PHE A 74 4.49 5.74 -9.96
CA PHE A 74 4.33 5.65 -11.40
C PHE A 74 5.68 5.48 -12.11
N VAL A 75 6.68 6.30 -11.77
CA VAL A 75 8.04 6.20 -12.35
C VAL A 75 8.66 4.84 -12.04
N LEU A 76 8.56 4.37 -10.79
CA LEU A 76 9.03 3.03 -10.41
C LEU A 76 8.36 1.93 -11.24
N LEU A 77 7.04 1.98 -11.41
CA LEU A 77 6.30 1.02 -12.22
C LEU A 77 6.79 1.03 -13.67
N VAL A 78 6.93 2.20 -14.28
CA VAL A 78 7.41 2.36 -15.66
C VAL A 78 8.83 1.82 -15.79
N VAL A 79 9.75 2.21 -14.90
CA VAL A 79 11.13 1.73 -14.93
C VAL A 79 11.17 0.22 -14.79
N VAL A 80 10.46 -0.38 -13.84
CA VAL A 80 10.46 -1.83 -13.60
C VAL A 80 9.84 -2.59 -14.78
N LEU A 81 8.78 -2.05 -15.39
CA LEU A 81 8.11 -2.67 -16.53
C LEU A 81 8.96 -2.63 -17.81
N PHE A 82 9.60 -1.49 -18.11
CA PHE A 82 10.35 -1.30 -19.37
C PHE A 82 11.82 -1.72 -19.29
N SER A 83 12.42 -1.76 -18.09
CA SER A 83 13.83 -2.16 -17.92
C SER A 83 14.08 -3.66 -18.14
N GLY A 84 13.03 -4.49 -18.11
CA GLY A 84 13.20 -5.95 -18.14
C GLY A 84 13.86 -6.51 -16.89
N VAL A 85 13.95 -5.74 -15.80
CA VAL A 85 14.52 -6.16 -14.51
C VAL A 85 13.76 -7.35 -13.94
N LEU A 86 12.44 -7.43 -14.12
CA LEU A 86 11.60 -8.55 -13.67
C LEU A 86 12.04 -9.91 -14.29
N PRO A 87 12.08 -10.08 -15.63
CA PRO A 87 12.61 -11.30 -16.25
C PRO A 87 14.06 -11.62 -15.88
N TRP A 88 14.92 -10.59 -15.82
CA TRP A 88 16.32 -10.77 -15.44
C TRP A 88 16.45 -11.28 -14.00
N PHE A 89 15.71 -10.68 -13.07
CA PHE A 89 15.68 -11.05 -11.67
C PHE A 89 15.11 -12.47 -11.48
N LEU A 90 14.06 -12.82 -12.22
CA LEU A 90 13.51 -14.18 -12.25
C LEU A 90 14.58 -15.18 -12.69
N GLY A 91 15.30 -14.90 -13.79
CA GLY A 91 16.35 -15.80 -14.29
C GLY A 91 17.48 -16.03 -13.28
N CYS A 92 17.92 -14.97 -12.60
CA CYS A 92 18.92 -15.03 -11.54
C CYS A 92 18.41 -15.79 -10.30
N TYR A 93 17.15 -15.58 -9.94
CA TYR A 93 16.53 -16.26 -8.80
C TYR A 93 16.34 -17.77 -9.08
N SER A 94 15.81 -18.11 -10.26
CA SER A 94 15.57 -19.50 -10.66
C SER A 94 16.86 -20.30 -10.86
N SER A 95 17.98 -19.65 -11.21
CA SER A 95 19.27 -20.34 -11.36
C SER A 95 19.90 -20.70 -10.01
N GLN A 96 19.58 -19.95 -8.94
CA GLN A 96 20.10 -20.20 -7.59
C GLN A 96 19.19 -21.11 -6.75
N LEU A 97 17.87 -20.91 -6.82
CA LEU A 97 16.87 -21.60 -5.98
C LEU A 97 16.09 -22.70 -6.72
N GLY A 98 16.33 -22.87 -8.01
CA GLY A 98 15.62 -23.82 -8.86
C GLY A 98 14.25 -23.32 -9.32
N GLY A 99 13.52 -24.19 -10.02
CA GLY A 99 12.18 -23.93 -10.55
C GLY A 99 11.06 -24.58 -9.74
N ASP A 100 11.30 -24.92 -8.47
CA ASP A 100 10.29 -25.56 -7.63
C ASP A 100 9.16 -24.57 -7.27
N LEU A 101 7.98 -25.10 -7.00
CA LEU A 101 6.77 -24.34 -6.70
C LEU A 101 6.97 -23.37 -5.52
N TRP A 102 7.68 -23.81 -4.49
CA TRP A 102 8.00 -23.00 -3.32
C TRP A 102 8.95 -21.84 -3.64
N ALA A 103 9.89 -22.05 -4.56
CA ALA A 103 10.79 -21.00 -5.04
C ALA A 103 10.01 -19.97 -5.87
N MET A 104 9.12 -20.41 -6.76
CA MET A 104 8.21 -19.51 -7.52
C MET A 104 7.32 -18.67 -6.60
N ALA A 105 6.74 -19.28 -5.55
CA ALA A 105 5.98 -18.56 -4.54
C ALA A 105 6.84 -17.52 -3.80
N GLY A 106 8.08 -17.89 -3.48
CA GLY A 106 9.06 -17.00 -2.85
C GLY A 106 9.39 -15.79 -3.74
N PHE A 107 9.60 -16.01 -5.04
CA PHE A 107 9.83 -14.94 -6.01
C PHE A 107 8.64 -13.96 -6.09
N LEU A 108 7.43 -14.49 -6.23
CA LEU A 108 6.20 -13.69 -6.31
C LEU A 108 5.96 -12.85 -5.05
N LEU A 109 6.42 -13.32 -3.89
CA LEU A 109 6.36 -12.56 -2.64
C LEU A 109 7.53 -11.55 -2.51
N LEU A 110 8.73 -11.90 -2.97
CA LEU A 110 9.93 -11.06 -2.85
C LEU A 110 9.86 -9.81 -3.72
N VAL A 111 9.33 -9.90 -4.93
CA VAL A 111 9.21 -8.76 -5.85
C VAL A 111 8.48 -7.57 -5.21
N PRO A 112 7.24 -7.71 -4.70
CA PRO A 112 6.54 -6.60 -4.06
C PRO A 112 7.21 -6.16 -2.75
N MET A 113 7.90 -7.06 -2.02
CA MET A 113 8.69 -6.67 -0.86
C MET A 113 9.82 -5.72 -1.24
N ILE A 114 10.60 -6.05 -2.27
CA ILE A 114 11.67 -5.19 -2.78
C ILE A 114 11.11 -3.85 -3.26
N LEU A 115 9.97 -3.86 -3.98
CA LEU A 115 9.32 -2.62 -4.41
C LEU A 115 8.87 -1.76 -3.22
N SER A 116 8.42 -2.39 -2.12
CA SER A 116 8.06 -1.65 -0.90
C SER A 116 9.25 -0.96 -0.24
N LEU A 117 10.48 -1.48 -0.40
CA LEU A 117 11.68 -0.79 0.11
C LEU A 117 11.88 0.57 -0.57
N PHE A 118 11.49 0.72 -1.83
CA PHE A 118 11.54 2.00 -2.53
C PHE A 118 10.42 2.97 -2.10
N SER A 119 9.38 2.48 -1.42
CA SER A 119 8.34 3.34 -0.82
C SER A 119 8.68 3.74 0.62
N LEU A 120 9.50 2.96 1.34
CA LEU A 120 9.85 3.22 2.74
C LEU A 120 10.35 4.66 3.01
N PRO A 121 11.25 5.26 2.20
CA PRO A 121 11.71 6.62 2.46
C PRO A 121 10.58 7.65 2.36
N LEU A 122 9.63 7.44 1.44
CA LEU A 122 8.45 8.29 1.30
C LEU A 122 7.53 8.12 2.50
N ASP A 123 7.22 6.88 2.87
CA ASP A 123 6.37 6.57 4.02
C ASP A 123 6.93 7.21 5.30
N TRP A 124 8.26 7.11 5.50
CA TRP A 124 8.95 7.73 6.63
C TRP A 124 8.86 9.25 6.60
N TYR A 125 9.05 9.88 5.43
CA TYR A 125 8.93 11.33 5.28
C TYR A 125 7.50 11.81 5.56
N GLY A 126 6.49 11.08 5.09
CA GLY A 126 5.09 11.36 5.39
C GLY A 126 4.82 11.38 6.90
N GLN A 127 5.23 10.33 7.61
CA GLN A 127 4.98 10.22 9.05
C GLN A 127 5.81 11.21 9.88
N PHE A 128 7.13 11.27 9.68
CA PHE A 128 8.05 11.96 10.59
C PHE A 128 8.40 13.39 10.19
N ARG A 129 8.07 13.83 8.97
CA ARG A 129 8.25 15.22 8.56
C ARG A 129 6.91 15.90 8.35
N LEU A 130 6.04 15.30 7.55
CA LEU A 130 4.77 15.93 7.21
C LEU A 130 3.82 15.89 8.41
N GLU A 131 3.46 14.73 8.95
CA GLU A 131 2.54 14.67 10.10
C GLU A 131 3.12 15.30 11.38
N GLU A 132 4.42 15.14 11.62
CA GLU A 132 5.13 15.78 12.73
C GLU A 132 5.04 17.32 12.65
N SER A 133 5.17 17.92 11.47
CA SER A 133 5.09 19.38 11.30
C SER A 133 3.72 19.97 11.68
N PHE A 134 2.67 19.15 11.66
CA PHE A 134 1.33 19.53 12.10
C PHE A 134 0.99 19.01 13.51
N GLY A 135 1.91 18.29 14.17
CA GLY A 135 1.72 17.71 15.50
C GLY A 135 0.75 16.53 15.52
N PHE A 136 0.52 15.88 14.39
CA PHE A 136 -0.34 14.68 14.30
C PHE A 136 0.43 13.38 14.55
N ASN A 137 1.75 13.39 14.40
CA ASN A 137 2.54 12.19 14.63
C ASN A 137 2.56 11.84 16.12
N THR A 138 2.07 10.65 16.44
CA THR A 138 2.08 10.07 17.78
C THR A 138 2.97 8.84 17.88
N SER A 139 3.62 8.45 16.76
CA SER A 139 4.43 7.25 16.65
C SER A 139 5.92 7.55 16.81
N ALA A 140 6.61 6.71 17.58
CA ALA A 140 8.07 6.74 17.68
C ALA A 140 8.71 6.04 16.47
N GLN A 141 9.92 6.47 16.08
CA GLN A 141 10.68 5.85 14.98
C GLN A 141 10.99 4.37 15.23
N THR A 142 11.24 3.99 16.48
CA THR A 142 11.48 2.60 16.89
C THR A 142 10.24 1.73 16.66
N THR A 143 9.07 2.21 17.06
CA THR A 143 7.78 1.54 16.84
C THR A 143 7.51 1.38 15.34
N TRP A 144 7.73 2.44 14.55
CA TRP A 144 7.50 2.40 13.09
C TRP A 144 8.34 1.33 12.38
N TRP A 145 9.64 1.25 12.66
CA TRP A 145 10.51 0.23 12.07
C TRP A 145 10.14 -1.18 12.54
N MET A 146 9.82 -1.33 13.83
CA MET A 146 9.43 -2.62 14.40
C MET A 146 8.11 -3.13 13.78
N ASP A 147 7.13 -2.25 13.57
CA ASP A 147 5.86 -2.62 12.97
C ASP A 147 6.02 -2.96 11.49
N ARG A 148 6.92 -2.27 10.77
CA ARG A 148 7.24 -2.65 9.39
C ARG A 148 7.89 -4.04 9.31
N ALA A 149 8.82 -4.34 10.22
CA ALA A 149 9.46 -5.65 10.30
C ALA A 149 8.46 -6.77 10.65
N LYS A 150 7.58 -6.54 11.63
CA LYS A 150 6.47 -7.47 11.97
C LYS A 150 5.54 -7.68 10.78
N GLY A 151 5.16 -6.61 10.08
CA GLY A 151 4.31 -6.69 8.89
C GLY A 151 4.92 -7.53 7.77
N VAL A 152 6.21 -7.36 7.51
CA VAL A 152 6.98 -8.17 6.55
C VAL A 152 7.01 -9.64 6.99
N LEU A 153 7.31 -9.93 8.25
CA LEU A 153 7.32 -11.29 8.79
C LEU A 153 5.96 -11.97 8.66
N ILE A 154 4.88 -11.30 9.05
CA ILE A 154 3.52 -11.83 8.95
C ILE A 154 3.14 -12.07 7.49
N SER A 155 3.51 -11.15 6.60
CA SER A 155 3.29 -11.31 5.15
C SER A 155 4.07 -12.49 4.57
N LEU A 156 5.27 -12.78 5.06
CA LEU A 156 6.03 -13.98 4.71
C LEU A 156 5.35 -15.25 5.20
N ILE A 157 5.03 -15.30 6.49
CA ILE A 157 4.45 -16.50 7.13
C ILE A 157 3.09 -16.86 6.52
N LEU A 158 2.27 -15.86 6.19
CA LEU A 158 0.93 -16.09 5.66
C LEU A 158 0.88 -16.06 4.12
N GLY A 159 1.58 -15.12 3.50
CA GLY A 159 1.53 -14.90 2.06
C GLY A 159 2.29 -15.97 1.27
N TRP A 160 3.46 -16.41 1.74
CA TRP A 160 4.24 -17.43 1.05
C TRP A 160 3.50 -18.77 0.87
N PRO A 161 2.95 -19.40 1.93
CA PRO A 161 2.21 -20.65 1.77
C PRO A 161 0.89 -20.45 1.00
N MET A 162 0.28 -19.27 1.10
CA MET A 162 -0.94 -18.98 0.33
C MET A 162 -0.65 -18.92 -1.17
N ILE A 163 0.42 -18.22 -1.58
CA ILE A 163 0.83 -18.18 -2.99
C ILE A 163 1.20 -19.59 -3.46
N ALA A 164 1.95 -20.34 -2.66
CA ALA A 164 2.30 -21.73 -2.97
C ALA A 164 1.04 -22.59 -3.16
N LEU A 165 0.05 -22.48 -2.28
CA LEU A 165 -1.23 -23.20 -2.42
C LEU A 165 -1.94 -22.86 -3.73
N VAL A 166 -1.99 -21.59 -4.11
CA VAL A 166 -2.62 -21.17 -5.36
C VAL A 166 -1.87 -21.72 -6.58
N LEU A 167 -0.52 -21.67 -6.56
CA LEU A 167 0.29 -22.28 -7.62
C LEU A 167 0.08 -23.79 -7.70
N TRP A 168 -0.06 -24.46 -6.56
CA TRP A 168 -0.31 -25.90 -6.51
C TRP A 168 -1.68 -26.26 -7.07
N LEU A 169 -2.71 -25.49 -6.74
CA LEU A 169 -4.06 -25.64 -7.28
C LEU A 169 -4.10 -25.40 -8.79
N PHE A 170 -3.28 -24.48 -9.29
CA PHE A 170 -3.13 -24.21 -10.71
C PHE A 170 -2.60 -25.44 -11.47
N GLU A 171 -1.60 -26.13 -10.92
CA GLU A 171 -1.07 -27.36 -11.51
C GLU A 171 -2.05 -28.55 -11.39
N TRP A 172 -2.75 -28.65 -10.26
CA TRP A 172 -3.61 -29.80 -9.94
C TRP A 172 -4.96 -29.79 -10.68
N ALA A 173 -5.64 -28.64 -10.74
CA ALA A 173 -7.01 -28.54 -11.24
C ALA A 173 -7.07 -27.75 -12.56
N THR A 174 -6.36 -28.20 -13.60
CA THR A 174 -6.10 -27.44 -14.85
C THR A 174 -7.28 -26.63 -15.42
N GLU A 175 -8.50 -27.16 -15.42
CA GLU A 175 -9.69 -26.44 -15.94
C GLU A 175 -10.47 -25.65 -14.87
N TRP A 176 -10.54 -26.14 -13.62
CA TRP A 176 -11.37 -25.57 -12.53
C TRP A 176 -10.54 -24.96 -11.39
N TRP A 177 -9.23 -24.77 -11.60
CA TRP A 177 -8.29 -24.29 -10.58
C TRP A 177 -8.72 -22.96 -9.99
N TRP A 178 -9.32 -22.09 -10.80
CA TRP A 178 -9.76 -20.76 -10.37
C TRP A 178 -10.87 -20.85 -9.32
N LEU A 179 -11.77 -21.84 -9.39
CA LEU A 179 -12.81 -22.07 -8.39
C LEU A 179 -12.21 -22.56 -7.08
N TRP A 180 -11.26 -23.48 -7.15
CA TRP A 180 -10.55 -23.98 -5.97
C TRP A 180 -9.67 -22.92 -5.31
N ALA A 181 -8.95 -22.14 -6.12
CA ALA A 181 -8.16 -21.01 -5.64
C ALA A 181 -9.06 -19.95 -5.00
N TRP A 182 -10.16 -19.59 -5.66
CA TRP A 182 -11.16 -18.67 -5.10
C TRP A 182 -11.75 -19.18 -3.78
N GLY A 183 -12.17 -20.45 -3.73
CA GLY A 183 -12.71 -21.06 -2.52
C GLY A 183 -11.69 -21.08 -1.38
N SER A 184 -10.44 -21.40 -1.68
CA SER A 184 -9.34 -21.40 -0.69
C SER A 184 -9.05 -19.99 -0.17
N LEU A 185 -9.01 -19.00 -1.06
CA LEU A 185 -8.84 -17.58 -0.70
C LEU A 185 -10.02 -17.08 0.13
N MET A 186 -11.25 -17.46 -0.21
CA MET A 186 -12.45 -17.09 0.56
C MET A 186 -12.42 -17.68 1.97
N VAL A 187 -12.13 -18.97 2.11
CA VAL A 187 -11.98 -19.61 3.43
C VAL A 187 -10.90 -18.93 4.24
N PHE A 188 -9.74 -18.67 3.64
CA PHE A 188 -8.67 -17.95 4.32
C PHE A 188 -9.06 -16.52 4.70
N GLN A 189 -9.78 -15.80 3.84
CA GLN A 189 -10.23 -14.44 4.14
C GLN A 189 -11.22 -14.43 5.30
N LEU A 190 -12.17 -15.37 5.35
CA LEU A 190 -13.09 -15.54 6.47
C LEU A 190 -12.36 -15.89 7.76
N LEU A 191 -11.37 -16.79 7.70
CA LEU A 191 -10.51 -17.08 8.84
C LEU A 191 -9.76 -15.83 9.30
N MET A 192 -9.19 -15.05 8.38
CA MET A 192 -8.46 -13.83 8.70
C MET A 192 -9.34 -12.74 9.29
N VAL A 193 -10.61 -12.63 8.92
CA VAL A 193 -11.54 -11.69 9.58
C VAL A 193 -11.66 -11.98 11.09
N ILE A 194 -11.58 -13.25 11.49
CA ILE A 194 -11.66 -13.66 12.90
C ILE A 194 -10.27 -13.65 13.57
N LEU A 195 -9.26 -14.16 12.88
CA LEU A 195 -7.90 -14.34 13.41
C LEU A 195 -7.11 -13.03 13.44
N ALA A 196 -7.31 -12.12 12.48
CA ALA A 196 -6.56 -10.87 12.42
C ALA A 196 -6.75 -10.00 13.68
N PRO A 197 -7.96 -9.69 14.16
CA PRO A 197 -8.12 -8.88 15.38
C PRO A 197 -7.61 -9.59 16.63
N LYS A 198 -7.72 -10.92 16.70
CA LYS A 198 -7.38 -11.69 17.90
C LYS A 198 -5.89 -12.05 17.99
N ILE A 199 -5.23 -12.29 16.87
CA ILE A 199 -3.85 -12.79 16.82
C ILE A 199 -2.93 -11.73 16.23
N ILE A 200 -3.29 -11.12 15.09
CA ILE A 200 -2.40 -10.21 14.36
C ILE A 200 -2.33 -8.85 15.07
N MET A 201 -3.48 -8.22 15.36
CA MET A 201 -3.50 -6.87 15.94
C MET A 201 -2.77 -6.74 17.29
N PRO A 202 -2.81 -7.72 18.21
CA PRO A 202 -2.10 -7.61 19.49
C PRO A 202 -0.57 -7.56 19.35
N PHE A 203 -0.01 -8.04 18.24
CA PHE A 203 1.43 -7.89 17.98
C PHE A 203 1.81 -6.44 17.64
N PHE A 204 0.87 -5.64 17.14
CA PHE A 204 1.09 -4.24 16.77
C PHE A 204 0.64 -3.29 17.88
N ASN A 205 -0.49 -3.58 18.51
CA ASN A 205 -1.15 -2.66 19.44
C ASN A 205 -1.30 -3.26 20.84
N LYS A 206 -1.17 -2.39 21.84
CA LYS A 206 -1.49 -2.74 23.22
C LYS A 206 -2.99 -2.58 23.44
N PHE A 207 -3.69 -3.69 23.66
CA PHE A 207 -5.08 -3.68 24.07
C PHE A 207 -5.17 -3.62 25.59
N THR A 208 -5.63 -2.50 26.12
CA THR A 208 -5.94 -2.33 27.54
C THR A 208 -7.46 -2.37 27.72
N PRO A 209 -7.99 -3.10 28.71
CA PRO A 209 -9.40 -3.03 29.04
C PRO A 209 -9.76 -1.60 29.41
N LEU A 210 -10.99 -1.20 29.06
CA LEU A 210 -11.50 0.10 29.46
C LEU A 210 -11.56 0.15 31.00
N PRO A 211 -11.03 1.20 31.66
CA PRO A 211 -11.18 1.35 33.10
C PRO A 211 -12.66 1.40 33.48
N ASP A 212 -13.03 0.74 34.58
CA ASP A 212 -14.40 0.83 35.10
C ASP A 212 -14.68 2.26 35.59
N GLY A 213 -15.64 2.95 34.95
CA GLY A 213 -16.00 4.34 35.26
C GLY A 213 -16.83 5.01 34.15
N ALA A 214 -17.29 6.24 34.41
CA ALA A 214 -17.87 7.08 33.35
C ALA A 214 -16.74 7.58 32.42
N LEU A 215 -17.00 7.52 31.11
CA LEU A 215 -16.09 7.85 30.01
C LEU A 215 -15.51 9.26 30.08
#